data_AF-S2SF92-F1
#
_entry.id   AF-S2SF92-F1
#
_cell.length_a   1.000
_cell.length_b   1.000
_cell.length_c   1.000
_cell.angle_alpha   90.00
_cell.angle_beta   90.00
_cell.angle_gamma   90.00
#
_symmetry.space_group_name_H-M   'P 1'
#
loop_
_entity.id
_entity.type
_entity.pdbx_description
1 polymer ?
#
loop_
_entity_poly.entity_id
_entity_poly.type
_entity_poly.pdbx_seq_one_letter_code
_entity_poly.pdbx_strand_id
1 'polypeptide(L)'
;MIIQNVLNNNAVVARHQQREVIVVERGIGFRAKKDAKMALRDSMKVYVPEDQAKLKIATATIASLPSAYLDLAAGIIQEAEK
;
A
#
# COMPACT_ATOMS: atom_id res chain seq x y z
N MET A 1 -10.51 -6.86 3.12
CA MET A 1 -9.77 -6.51 1.88
C MET A 1 -9.15 -7.78 1.30
N ILE A 2 -8.97 -7.85 -0.03
CA ILE A 2 -8.32 -9.00 -0.69
C ILE A 2 -7.13 -8.50 -1.50
N ILE A 3 -5.94 -9.03 -1.25
CA ILE A 3 -4.72 -8.63 -1.96
C ILE A 3 -4.82 -9.05 -3.43
N GLN A 4 -4.64 -8.10 -4.35
CA GLN A 4 -4.61 -8.33 -5.80
C GLN A 4 -3.18 -8.38 -6.33
N ASN A 5 -2.29 -7.57 -5.75
CA ASN A 5 -0.86 -7.55 -6.10
C ASN A 5 -0.01 -7.10 -4.91
N VAL A 6 1.22 -7.59 -4.81
CA VAL A 6 2.20 -7.14 -3.81
C VAL A 6 3.20 -6.24 -4.53
N LEU A 7 3.33 -4.98 -4.08
CA LEU A 7 4.22 -4.00 -4.72
C LEU A 7 5.62 -4.07 -4.10
N ASN A 8 5.69 -4.11 -2.77
CA ASN A 8 6.91 -4.30 -1.98
C ASN A 8 6.53 -4.72 -0.55
N ASN A 9 7.51 -4.79 0.37
CA ASN A 9 7.26 -5.20 1.76
C ASN A 9 6.26 -4.32 2.52
N ASN A 10 6.07 -3.06 2.10
CA ASN A 10 5.27 -2.06 2.81
C ASN A 10 4.07 -1.56 2.00
N ALA A 11 3.81 -2.12 0.81
CA ALA A 11 2.72 -1.68 -0.05
C ALA A 11 2.11 -2.82 -0.86
N VAL A 12 0.77 -2.84 -0.94
CA VAL A 12 -0.01 -3.81 -1.71
C VAL A 12 -1.14 -3.12 -2.46
N VAL A 13 -1.56 -3.70 -3.59
CA VAL A 13 -2.85 -3.39 -4.22
C VAL A 13 -3.87 -4.38 -3.68
N ALA A 14 -5.00 -3.89 -3.23
CA ALA A 14 -6.08 -4.70 -2.70
C ALA A 14 -7.44 -4.29 -3.26
N ARG A 15 -8.37 -5.24 -3.28
CA ARG A 15 -9.79 -4.96 -3.56
C ARG A 15 -10.52 -4.67 -2.25
N HIS A 16 -11.21 -3.53 -2.22
CA HIS A 16 -12.08 -3.11 -1.12
C HIS A 16 -13.38 -2.54 -1.69
N GLN A 17 -14.53 -3.09 -1.28
CA GLN A 17 -15.86 -2.61 -1.72
C GLN A 17 -15.97 -2.38 -3.24
N GLN A 18 -15.55 -3.38 -4.05
CA GLN A 18 -15.52 -3.34 -5.53
C GLN A 18 -14.52 -2.37 -6.18
N ARG A 19 -13.69 -1.66 -5.39
CA ARG A 19 -12.62 -0.78 -5.91
C ARG A 19 -11.24 -1.37 -5.65
N GLU A 20 -10.30 -1.06 -6.54
CA GLU A 20 -8.88 -1.26 -6.27
C GLU A 20 -8.34 -0.10 -5.46
N VAL A 21 -7.58 -0.42 -4.42
CA VAL A 21 -6.95 0.54 -3.52
C VAL A 21 -5.49 0.16 -3.31
N ILE A 22 -4.66 1.17 -3.06
CA ILE A 22 -3.28 0.96 -2.64
C ILE A 22 -3.25 1.07 -1.12
N VAL A 23 -2.71 0.06 -0.45
CA VAL A 23 -2.54 0.06 1.00
C VAL A 23 -1.07 0.15 1.32
N VAL A 24 -0.72 1.14 2.14
CA VAL A 24 0.64 1.34 2.65
C VAL A 24 0.63 1.16 4.16
N GLU A 25 1.42 0.21 4.63
CA GLU A 25 1.66 -0.05 6.05
C GLU A 25 2.96 -0.85 6.17
N ARG A 26 3.72 -0.61 7.23
CA ARG A 26 4.97 -1.32 7.49
C ARG A 26 4.74 -2.84 7.53
N GLY A 27 5.48 -3.57 6.68
CA GLY A 27 5.47 -5.04 6.63
C GLY A 27 4.22 -5.67 6.00
N ILE A 28 3.27 -4.90 5.46
CA ILE A 28 2.01 -5.42 4.92
C ILE A 28 2.18 -6.37 3.73
N GLY A 29 3.23 -6.16 2.93
CA GLY A 29 3.59 -7.02 1.80
C GLY A 29 4.57 -8.13 2.17
N PHE A 30 5.16 -8.11 3.37
CA PHE A 30 6.10 -9.13 3.80
C PHE A 30 5.39 -10.48 3.96
N ARG A 31 5.79 -11.46 3.13
CA ARG A 31 5.15 -12.79 3.03
C ARG A 31 3.67 -12.76 2.61
N ALA A 32 3.17 -11.62 2.18
CA ALA A 32 1.84 -11.51 1.61
C ALA A 32 1.75 -12.26 0.29
N LYS A 33 0.55 -12.73 -0.04
CA LYS A 33 0.27 -13.42 -1.31
C LYS A 33 -0.97 -12.82 -1.94
N LYS A 34 -1.04 -12.91 -3.27
CA LYS A 34 -2.26 -12.65 -4.01
C LYS A 34 -3.41 -13.50 -3.45
N ASP A 35 -4.60 -12.92 -3.42
CA ASP A 35 -5.85 -13.48 -2.91
C ASP A 35 -5.92 -13.68 -1.38
N ALA A 36 -4.87 -13.32 -0.65
CA ALA A 36 -4.90 -13.30 0.81
C ALA A 36 -5.91 -12.27 1.33
N LYS A 37 -6.67 -12.65 2.37
CA LYS A 37 -7.60 -11.76 3.07
C LYS A 37 -6.84 -10.96 4.13
N MET A 38 -7.26 -9.71 4.30
CA MET A 38 -6.71 -8.79 5.28
C MET A 38 -7.83 -7.93 5.87
N ALA A 39 -7.77 -7.67 7.17
CA ALA A 39 -8.65 -6.72 7.85
C ALA A 39 -8.07 -5.30 7.76
N LEU A 40 -8.94 -4.30 7.61
CA LEU A 40 -8.54 -2.90 7.69
C LEU A 40 -8.09 -2.59 9.13
N ARG A 41 -7.00 -1.81 9.27
CA ARG A 41 -6.47 -1.36 10.56
C ARG A 41 -6.24 0.15 10.50
N ASP A 42 -6.32 0.83 11.63
CA ASP A 42 -6.14 2.30 11.71
C ASP A 42 -4.73 2.74 11.31
N SER A 43 -3.73 1.86 11.49
CA SER A 43 -2.35 2.07 11.04
C SER A 43 -2.18 2.07 9.52
N MET A 44 -3.19 1.63 8.75
CA MET A 44 -3.10 1.53 7.30
C MET A 44 -3.41 2.87 6.63
N LYS A 45 -2.51 3.31 5.76
CA LYS A 45 -2.81 4.41 4.82
C LYS A 45 -3.41 3.81 3.55
N VAL A 46 -4.69 4.10 3.32
CA VAL A 46 -5.45 3.59 2.16
C VAL A 46 -5.64 4.71 1.15
N TYR A 47 -5.05 4.52 -0.03
CA TYR A 47 -5.20 5.43 -1.16
C TYR A 47 -6.18 4.84 -2.17
N VAL A 48 -7.21 5.61 -2.51
CA VAL A 48 -8.21 5.26 -3.52
C VAL A 48 -7.88 6.04 -4.80
N PRO A 49 -7.39 5.38 -5.86
CA PRO A 49 -7.16 6.05 -7.14
C PRO A 49 -8.48 6.54 -7.74
N GLU A 50 -8.45 7.69 -8.41
CA GLU A 50 -9.59 8.21 -9.17
C GLU A 50 -9.96 7.32 -10.35
N ASP A 51 -8.94 6.79 -11.04
CA ASP A 51 -9.08 5.94 -12.21
C ASP A 51 -7.92 4.92 -12.35
N GLN A 52 -8.02 4.07 -13.38
CA GLN A 52 -7.04 3.04 -13.70
C GLN A 52 -5.68 3.60 -14.16
N ALA A 53 -5.65 4.77 -14.80
CA ALA A 53 -4.40 5.38 -15.25
C ALA A 53 -3.59 5.88 -14.05
N LYS A 54 -4.26 6.56 -13.10
CA LYS A 54 -3.68 7.00 -11.82
C LYS A 54 -3.20 5.81 -10.99
N LEU A 55 -3.96 4.72 -10.94
CA LEU A 55 -3.53 3.48 -10.28
C LEU A 55 -2.23 2.94 -10.89
N LYS A 56 -2.14 2.83 -12.22
CA LYS A 56 -0.92 2.36 -12.91
C LYS A 56 0.29 3.22 -12.58
N ILE A 57 0.15 4.54 -12.65
CA ILE A 57 1.25 5.47 -12.36
C ILE A 57 1.69 5.32 -10.90
N ALA A 58 0.75 5.34 -9.95
CA ALA A 58 1.06 5.23 -8.53
C ALA A 58 1.74 3.89 -8.18
N THR A 59 1.21 2.78 -8.71
CA THR A 59 1.80 1.44 -8.48
C THR A 59 3.20 1.32 -9.06
N ALA A 60 3.44 1.83 -10.27
CA ALA A 60 4.77 1.85 -10.89
C ALA A 60 5.76 2.68 -10.07
N THR A 61 5.38 3.88 -9.64
CA THR A 61 6.21 4.74 -8.79
C THR A 61 6.55 4.04 -7.48
N ILE A 62 5.56 3.50 -6.77
CA ILE A 62 5.78 2.83 -5.48
C ILE A 62 6.64 1.56 -5.63
N ALA A 63 6.46 0.79 -6.70
CA ALA A 63 7.26 -0.40 -6.95
C ALA A 63 8.72 -0.06 -7.32
N SER A 64 8.95 1.10 -7.95
CA SER A 64 10.31 1.56 -8.30
C SER A 64 11.11 2.11 -7.11
N LEU A 65 10.44 2.50 -6.03
CA LEU A 65 11.08 3.08 -4.86
C LEU A 65 11.74 2.00 -3.99
N PRO A 66 13.03 2.17 -3.62
CA PRO A 66 13.64 1.37 -2.56
C PRO A 66 12.81 1.42 -1.27
N SER A 67 12.63 0.27 -0.63
CA SER A 67 11.83 0.15 0.60
C SER A 67 12.32 1.09 1.71
N ALA A 68 13.64 1.32 1.79
CA ALA A 68 14.25 2.22 2.75
C ALA A 68 13.70 3.66 2.68
N TYR A 69 13.32 4.14 1.50
CA TYR A 69 12.73 5.48 1.36
C TYR A 69 11.29 5.54 1.84
N LEU A 70 10.53 4.44 1.67
CA LEU A 70 9.17 4.35 2.22
C LEU A 70 9.20 4.24 3.74
N ASP A 71 10.15 3.49 4.30
CA ASP A 71 10.37 3.41 5.75
C ASP A 71 10.74 4.78 6.34
N LEU A 72 11.65 5.51 5.69
CA LEU A 72 12.04 6.86 6.09
C LEU A 72 10.85 7.84 6.04
N ALA A 73 10.09 7.84 4.93
CA ALA A 73 8.93 8.71 4.77
C ALA A 73 7.85 8.41 5.83
N ALA A 74 7.60 7.14 6.14
CA ALA A 74 6.68 6.74 7.21
C ALA A 74 7.14 7.27 8.57
N GLY A 75 8.45 7.21 8.87
CA GLY A 75 9.03 7.75 10.10
C GLY A 75 8.89 9.27 10.22
N ILE A 76 9.13 10.01 9.13
CA ILE A 76 8.95 11.47 9.11
C ILE A 76 7.51 11.85 9.43
N ILE A 77 6.54 11.20 8.79
CA ILE A 77 5.12 11.50 9.01
C ILE A 77 4.72 11.15 10.44
N GLN A 78 5.17 10.01 10.96
CA GLN A 78 4.88 9.60 12.33
C GLN A 78 5.40 10.61 13.35
N GLU A 79 6.58 11.20 13.14
CA GLU A 79 7.08 12.26 14.02
C GLU A 79 6.36 13.60 13.85
N ALA A 80 5.83 13.89 12.67
CA ALA A 80 5.06 15.12 12.42
C ALA A 80 3.62 15.05 12.97
N GLU A 81 3.08 13.84 13.15
CA GLU A 81 1.74 13.59 13.72
C GLU A 81 1.76 13.50 15.26
N LYS A 82 2.95 13.52 15.90
CA LYS A 82 3.10 13.65 17.37
C LYS A 82 2.95 15.10 17.83
#